data_AF-A0A2P5BYP8-F1
#
_entry.id   AF-A0A2P5BYP8-F1
#
_cell.length_a   1.000
_cell.length_b   1.000
_cell.length_c   1.000
_cell.angle_alpha   90.00
_cell.angle_beta   90.00
_cell.angle_gamma   90.00
#
_symmetry.space_group_name_H-M   'P 1'
#
loop_
_entity.id
_entity.type
_entity.pdbx_description
1 polymer ?
#
loop_
_entity_poly.entity_id
_entity_poly.type
_entity_poly.pdbx_seq_one_letter_code
_entity_poly.pdbx_strand_id
1 'polypeptide(L)'
;MTQSSLKRRGFSSFSHAPVRCLAIIFTFEVQAISFEKLPFIHHVIFTIAPRLDDELSLQCYTKLISPHDKLSHHVKEPVEGIIKGETRILMTSMTMEEIFKGNKEFKQEEKVIVGEVGMESEIRTKLRDHLIHQNATKIDAEMKIVSMQRQGEGKKKEIRVKTEVKVAEVKTVKAVVLREVELQRAVERMNTLTITDIAKINAEAVQHRLQPEISIWNTSNGSGDNHNGAAPGESEVSMKEVAGVYLMLPPLFKTIQECKQECSHCLGWKP
;
A
#
# COMPACT_ATOMS: atom_id res chain seq x y z
N MET A 1 100.94 21.77 10.82
CA MET A 1 99.70 21.56 11.59
C MET A 1 98.75 22.70 11.30
N THR A 2 97.50 22.33 10.96
CA THR A 2 96.21 23.07 11.08
C THR A 2 95.99 24.42 10.39
N GLN A 3 94.92 24.43 9.57
CA GLN A 3 93.81 25.42 9.44
C GLN A 3 93.51 25.70 7.95
N SER A 4 92.31 25.97 7.46
CA SER A 4 90.91 25.77 7.86
C SER A 4 90.06 26.36 6.70
N SER A 5 88.77 26.01 6.67
CA SER A 5 87.67 26.73 6.00
C SER A 5 87.37 26.47 4.50
N LEU A 6 86.37 25.60 4.34
CA LEU A 6 85.41 25.54 3.23
C LEU A 6 84.92 26.95 2.83
N LYS A 7 85.28 27.40 1.64
CA LYS A 7 84.72 28.61 1.02
C LYS A 7 83.57 28.20 0.11
N ARG A 8 82.33 28.49 0.53
CA ARG A 8 81.11 28.40 -0.28
C ARG A 8 81.35 29.12 -1.61
N ARG A 9 81.30 28.41 -2.73
CA ARG A 9 81.20 29.04 -4.05
C ARG A 9 79.73 29.25 -4.35
N GLY A 10 79.37 30.52 -4.51
CA GLY A 10 78.03 30.95 -4.87
C GLY A 10 77.61 30.38 -6.22
N PHE A 11 76.35 29.94 -6.27
CA PHE A 11 75.59 29.78 -7.50
C PHE A 11 75.41 31.16 -8.13
N SER A 12 76.13 31.43 -9.22
CA SER A 12 75.86 32.56 -10.10
C SER A 12 75.47 32.05 -11.47
N SER A 13 74.40 32.66 -12.00
CA SER A 13 73.83 32.56 -13.36
C SER A 13 73.25 31.20 -13.76
N PHE A 14 72.01 30.93 -13.35
CA PHE A 14 71.09 30.15 -14.19
C PHE A 14 70.76 31.00 -15.42
N SER A 15 71.39 30.66 -16.55
CA SER A 15 70.96 31.09 -17.87
C SER A 15 69.50 30.65 -18.07
N HIS A 16 68.58 31.61 -18.22
CA HIS A 16 67.22 31.33 -18.67
C HIS A 16 67.30 30.83 -20.12
N ALA A 17 67.37 29.50 -20.29
CA ALA A 17 67.08 28.90 -21.58
C ALA A 17 65.61 29.21 -21.91
N PRO A 18 65.29 29.78 -23.08
CA PRO A 18 63.90 29.99 -23.46
C PRO A 18 63.21 28.63 -23.59
N VAL A 19 62.31 28.32 -22.66
CA VAL A 19 61.48 27.11 -22.72
C VAL A 19 60.50 27.30 -23.88
N ARG A 20 60.79 26.68 -25.02
CA ARG A 20 59.82 26.55 -26.11
C ARG A 20 58.70 25.64 -25.62
N CYS A 21 57.58 26.22 -25.21
CA CYS A 21 56.38 25.48 -24.84
C CYS A 21 55.80 24.83 -26.11
N LEU A 22 56.11 23.55 -26.34
CA LEU A 22 55.58 22.78 -27.46
C LEU A 22 54.20 22.24 -27.10
N ALA A 23 53.16 22.57 -27.85
CA ALA A 23 51.81 22.13 -27.53
C ALA A 23 51.69 20.59 -27.41
N ILE A 24 50.88 20.12 -26.46
CA ILE A 24 50.58 18.70 -26.29
C ILE A 24 49.28 18.39 -27.00
N ILE A 25 49.29 17.33 -27.79
CA ILE A 25 48.14 16.87 -28.55
C ILE A 25 47.51 15.67 -27.85
N PHE A 26 46.21 15.75 -27.62
CA PHE A 26 45.37 14.68 -27.11
C PHE A 26 44.42 14.24 -28.21
N THR A 27 44.46 12.97 -28.57
CA THR A 27 43.57 12.38 -29.56
C THR A 27 42.66 11.38 -28.87
N PHE A 28 41.35 11.51 -29.06
CA PHE A 28 40.41 10.53 -28.54
C PHE A 28 39.06 10.56 -29.27
N GLU A 29 38.35 9.46 -29.14
CA GLU A 29 36.99 9.28 -29.63
C GLU A 29 35.99 9.58 -28.52
N VAL A 30 34.98 10.40 -28.83
CA VAL A 30 33.87 10.68 -27.92
C VAL A 30 32.61 10.06 -28.49
N GLN A 31 32.03 9.13 -27.74
CA GLN A 31 30.70 8.61 -28.03
C GLN A 31 29.66 9.50 -27.36
N ALA A 32 28.81 10.14 -28.16
CA ALA A 32 27.81 11.08 -27.70
C ALA A 32 26.46 10.86 -28.39
N ILE A 33 25.46 11.57 -27.89
CA ILE A 33 24.12 11.64 -28.45
C ILE A 33 23.86 13.11 -28.71
N SER A 34 23.41 13.47 -29.91
CA SER A 34 23.12 14.87 -30.28
C SER A 34 21.84 15.37 -29.60
N PHE A 35 21.54 16.66 -29.75
CA PHE A 35 20.27 17.24 -29.31
C PHE A 35 19.05 16.50 -29.90
N GLU A 36 19.17 16.00 -31.13
CA GLU A 36 18.13 15.26 -31.85
C GLU A 36 18.06 13.76 -31.49
N LYS A 37 18.80 13.35 -30.46
CA LYS A 37 18.90 11.97 -29.98
C LYS A 37 19.52 10.99 -30.97
N LEU A 38 20.35 11.47 -31.90
CA LEU A 38 21.10 10.61 -32.80
C LEU A 38 22.43 10.22 -32.14
N PRO A 39 22.73 8.91 -31.95
CA PRO A 39 24.00 8.47 -31.41
C PRO A 39 25.11 8.57 -32.47
N PHE A 40 26.31 8.98 -32.06
CA PHE A 40 27.46 9.09 -32.96
C PHE A 40 28.79 8.99 -32.22
N ILE A 41 29.84 8.78 -33.01
CA ILE A 41 31.24 8.77 -32.56
C ILE A 41 31.94 9.94 -33.24
N HIS A 42 32.58 10.78 -32.45
CA HIS A 42 33.29 11.95 -32.94
C HIS A 42 34.78 11.84 -32.59
N HIS A 43 35.64 11.92 -33.59
CA HIS A 43 37.08 11.93 -33.41
C HIS A 43 37.54 13.37 -33.21
N VAL A 44 38.08 13.68 -32.04
CA VAL A 44 38.57 15.03 -31.73
C VAL A 44 40.04 14.99 -31.38
N ILE A 45 40.75 15.99 -31.88
CA ILE A 45 42.14 16.28 -31.56
C ILE A 45 42.12 17.58 -30.76
N PHE A 46 42.59 17.53 -29.53
CA PHE A 46 42.71 18.69 -28.65
C PHE A 46 44.17 19.05 -28.46
N THR A 47 44.49 20.31 -28.72
CA THR A 47 45.84 20.86 -28.56
C THR A 47 45.90 21.75 -27.33
N ILE A 48 46.63 21.32 -26.30
CA ILE A 48 46.83 22.11 -25.08
C ILE A 48 48.15 22.87 -25.18
N ALA A 49 48.07 24.19 -25.12
CA ALA A 49 49.21 25.08 -25.06
C ALA A 49 49.01 26.12 -23.94
N PRO A 50 50.05 26.50 -23.19
CA PRO A 50 49.95 27.56 -22.20
C PRO A 50 49.80 28.91 -22.90
N ARG A 51 49.09 29.83 -22.26
CA ARG A 51 49.18 31.26 -22.58
C ARG A 51 50.56 31.76 -22.13
N LEU A 52 51.28 32.45 -23.01
CA LEU A 52 52.62 32.98 -22.69
C LEU A 52 52.56 34.18 -21.74
N ASP A 53 51.42 34.87 -21.70
CA ASP A 53 51.23 36.09 -20.91
C ASP A 53 50.76 35.82 -19.46
N ASP A 54 50.32 34.59 -19.16
CA ASP A 54 49.78 34.22 -17.85
C ASP A 54 50.71 33.24 -17.12
N GLU A 55 51.27 33.70 -15.99
CA GLU A 55 52.20 32.93 -15.17
C GLU A 55 51.52 31.69 -14.56
N LEU A 56 50.23 31.78 -14.19
CA LEU A 56 49.49 30.65 -13.63
C LEU A 56 49.28 29.55 -14.67
N SER A 57 48.95 29.91 -15.92
CA SER A 57 48.85 28.98 -17.05
C SER A 57 50.17 28.25 -17.31
N LEU A 58 51.31 28.96 -17.26
CA LEU A 58 52.64 28.36 -17.41
C LEU A 58 52.96 27.39 -16.26
N GLN A 59 52.61 27.74 -15.01
CA GLN A 59 52.77 26.84 -13.86
C GLN A 59 51.89 25.58 -13.95
N CYS A 60 50.64 25.71 -14.39
CA CYS A 60 49.75 24.57 -14.60
C CYS A 60 50.24 23.67 -15.73
N TYR A 61 50.69 24.27 -16.84
CA TYR A 61 51.24 23.55 -17.97
C TYR A 61 52.54 22.83 -17.60
N THR A 62 53.45 23.48 -16.87
CA THR A 62 54.68 22.84 -16.37
C THR A 62 54.37 21.65 -15.45
N LYS A 63 53.36 21.73 -14.58
CA LYS A 63 52.91 20.59 -13.75
C LYS A 63 52.34 19.44 -14.59
N LEU A 64 51.63 19.76 -15.67
CA LEU A 64 51.04 18.79 -16.59
C LEU A 64 52.11 18.03 -17.39
N ILE A 65 53.17 18.71 -17.84
CA ILE A 65 54.25 18.13 -18.65
C ILE A 65 55.39 17.53 -17.82
N SER A 66 55.46 17.86 -16.53
CA SER A 66 56.55 17.41 -15.66
C SER A 66 56.61 15.88 -15.66
N PRO A 67 57.80 15.29 -15.91
CA PRO A 67 57.95 13.84 -15.82
C PRO A 67 57.77 13.41 -14.37
N HIS A 68 56.62 12.77 -14.07
CA HIS A 68 56.34 12.18 -12.77
C HIS A 68 56.96 10.77 -12.71
N ASP A 69 57.72 10.49 -11.66
CA ASP A 69 58.51 9.27 -11.55
C ASP A 69 57.60 8.04 -11.31
N LYS A 70 57.67 7.09 -12.25
CA LYS A 70 57.09 5.73 -12.26
C LYS A 70 55.55 5.65 -12.22
N LEU A 71 54.97 5.25 -13.37
CA LEU A 71 53.55 4.99 -13.67
C LEU A 71 52.71 6.25 -14.01
N SER A 72 53.25 7.10 -14.88
CA SER A 72 52.76 8.45 -15.27
C SER A 72 51.39 8.55 -15.98
N HIS A 73 50.52 7.55 -15.84
CA HIS A 73 49.13 7.58 -16.30
C HIS A 73 48.22 8.45 -15.42
N HIS A 74 48.58 8.64 -14.15
CA HIS A 74 47.73 9.27 -13.13
C HIS A 74 47.36 10.73 -13.42
N VAL A 75 48.18 11.50 -14.15
CA VAL A 75 47.87 12.91 -14.45
C VAL A 75 47.19 13.07 -15.81
N LYS A 76 47.53 12.21 -16.78
CA LYS A 76 47.00 12.28 -18.14
C LYS A 76 45.55 11.80 -18.22
N GLU A 77 45.21 10.71 -17.52
CA GLU A 77 43.87 10.11 -17.54
C GLU A 77 42.78 11.05 -17.00
N PRO A 78 42.97 11.77 -15.87
CA PRO A 78 41.98 12.74 -15.42
C PRO A 78 41.75 13.87 -16.41
N VAL A 79 42.82 14.38 -17.03
CA VAL A 79 42.72 15.46 -18.02
C VAL A 79 41.96 14.98 -19.25
N GLU A 80 42.28 13.79 -19.75
CA GLU A 80 41.49 13.16 -20.83
C GLU A 80 40.03 12.96 -20.44
N GLY A 81 39.77 12.52 -19.20
CA GLY A 81 38.41 12.33 -18.67
C GLY A 81 37.61 13.63 -18.60
N ILE A 82 38.23 14.72 -18.16
CA ILE A 82 37.61 16.05 -18.08
C ILE A 82 37.27 16.54 -19.49
N ILE A 83 38.24 16.52 -20.42
CA ILE A 83 38.01 17.02 -21.78
C ILE A 83 36.95 16.17 -22.49
N LYS A 84 36.98 14.83 -22.35
CA LYS A 84 35.93 13.94 -22.88
C LYS A 84 34.56 14.27 -22.30
N GLY A 85 34.49 14.48 -20.98
CA GLY A 85 33.26 14.79 -20.27
C GLY A 85 32.64 16.12 -20.73
N GLU A 86 33.44 17.19 -20.79
CA GLU A 86 32.99 18.51 -21.24
C GLU A 86 32.57 18.49 -22.72
N THR A 87 33.38 17.87 -23.57
CA THR A 87 33.05 17.75 -25.01
C THR A 87 31.75 16.97 -25.21
N ARG A 88 31.51 15.91 -24.43
CA ARG A 88 30.25 15.14 -24.50
C ARG A 88 29.03 15.99 -24.13
N ILE A 89 29.14 16.79 -23.08
CA ILE A 89 28.05 17.68 -22.64
C ILE A 89 27.76 18.71 -23.73
N LEU A 90 28.80 19.31 -24.31
CA LEU A 90 28.66 20.30 -25.38
C LEU A 90 27.99 19.69 -26.62
N MET A 91 28.48 18.53 -27.08
CA MET A 91 27.93 17.85 -28.24
C MET A 91 26.46 17.43 -28.06
N THR A 92 26.04 17.07 -26.84
CA THR A 92 24.62 16.76 -26.57
C THR A 92 23.73 18.00 -26.62
N SER A 93 24.28 19.20 -26.47
CA SER A 93 23.53 20.45 -26.59
C SER A 93 23.42 20.98 -28.03
N MET A 94 24.16 20.41 -28.98
CA MET A 94 24.22 20.86 -30.38
C MET A 94 23.44 19.93 -31.32
N THR A 95 22.98 20.45 -32.44
CA THR A 95 22.43 19.60 -33.52
C THR A 95 23.54 18.95 -34.32
N MET A 96 23.22 17.90 -35.08
CA MET A 96 24.23 17.21 -35.89
C MET A 96 24.79 18.11 -36.99
N GLU A 97 23.95 18.96 -37.57
CA GLU A 97 24.38 19.95 -38.55
C GLU A 97 25.41 20.89 -37.96
N GLU A 98 25.19 21.39 -36.73
CA GLU A 98 26.14 22.27 -36.05
C GLU A 98 27.46 21.56 -35.73
N ILE A 99 27.39 20.31 -35.24
CA ILE A 99 28.58 19.48 -34.94
C ILE A 99 29.44 19.27 -36.20
N PHE A 100 28.82 18.97 -37.35
CA PHE A 100 29.58 18.70 -38.58
C PHE A 100 29.94 19.96 -39.38
N LYS A 101 29.12 21.02 -39.33
CA LYS A 101 29.36 22.31 -39.97
C LYS A 101 30.42 23.14 -39.24
N GLY A 102 30.49 22.99 -37.92
CA GLY A 102 31.43 23.68 -37.03
C GLY A 102 32.92 23.37 -37.28
N ASN A 103 33.28 22.38 -38.10
CA ASN A 103 34.68 22.04 -38.41
C ASN A 103 35.53 23.18 -39.03
N LYS A 104 34.90 24.30 -39.43
CA LYS A 104 35.60 25.54 -39.84
C LYS A 104 35.71 26.59 -38.72
N GLU A 105 34.80 26.59 -37.75
CA GLU A 105 34.74 27.56 -36.64
C GLU A 105 35.47 27.03 -35.38
N PHE A 106 35.54 25.70 -35.21
CA PHE A 106 36.34 25.04 -34.16
C PHE A 106 37.86 25.34 -34.26
N LYS A 107 38.36 25.70 -35.45
CA LYS A 107 39.77 26.08 -35.64
C LYS A 107 40.13 27.45 -35.04
N GLN A 108 39.14 28.32 -34.86
CA GLN A 108 39.32 29.65 -34.27
C GLN A 108 39.24 29.59 -32.74
N GLU A 109 38.54 28.60 -32.19
CA GLU A 109 38.29 28.40 -30.75
C GLU A 109 39.24 27.41 -30.07
N GLU A 110 40.11 26.73 -30.82
CA GLU A 110 41.22 25.94 -30.22
C GLU A 110 42.35 26.84 -29.67
N LYS A 111 42.20 28.16 -29.80
CA LYS A 111 42.90 29.12 -28.98
C LYS A 111 42.01 29.35 -27.76
N VAL A 112 42.40 28.74 -26.64
CA VAL A 112 41.85 28.93 -25.28
C VAL A 112 40.78 27.92 -24.87
N ILE A 113 41.21 26.80 -24.30
CA ILE A 113 40.37 26.02 -23.37
C ILE A 113 40.99 25.98 -21.96
N VAL A 114 41.98 26.85 -21.70
CA VAL A 114 42.40 27.15 -20.32
C VAL A 114 42.52 28.68 -20.20
N GLY A 115 41.46 29.29 -19.66
CA GLY A 115 41.49 30.66 -19.15
C GLY A 115 41.05 31.77 -20.11
N GLU A 116 39.81 31.81 -20.57
CA GLU A 116 39.07 33.09 -20.72
C GLU A 116 37.59 32.85 -20.49
N VAL A 117 37.15 33.16 -19.27
CA VAL A 117 35.73 33.32 -18.93
C VAL A 117 35.51 34.82 -18.84
N GLY A 118 35.49 35.49 -20.00
CA GLY A 118 35.52 36.96 -20.06
C GLY A 118 34.16 37.61 -20.34
N MET A 119 33.43 37.17 -21.37
CA MET A 119 32.19 37.85 -21.79
C MET A 119 31.03 36.90 -22.16
N GLU A 120 31.30 35.64 -22.47
CA GLU A 120 30.24 34.64 -22.64
C GLU A 120 29.72 34.07 -21.31
N SER A 121 30.42 34.36 -20.21
CA SER A 121 30.11 33.85 -18.88
C SER A 121 28.75 34.32 -18.40
N GLU A 122 28.39 35.57 -18.66
CA GLU A 122 27.19 36.19 -18.09
C GLU A 122 25.90 35.84 -18.84
N ILE A 123 25.97 35.70 -20.17
CA ILE A 123 24.82 35.20 -20.96
C ILE A 123 24.61 33.71 -20.70
N ARG A 124 25.71 32.95 -20.58
CA ARG A 124 25.67 31.51 -20.30
C ARG A 124 25.23 31.20 -18.86
N THR A 125 25.64 31.99 -17.86
CA THR A 125 25.12 31.85 -16.49
C THR A 125 23.66 32.24 -16.41
N LYS A 126 23.25 33.38 -16.99
CA LYS A 126 21.83 33.79 -16.99
C LYS A 126 20.92 32.80 -17.70
N LEU A 127 21.34 32.24 -18.84
CA LEU A 127 20.57 31.22 -19.55
C LEU A 127 20.52 29.90 -18.76
N ARG A 128 21.62 29.50 -18.13
CA ARG A 128 21.68 28.31 -17.26
C ARG A 128 20.80 28.50 -16.02
N ASP A 129 20.84 29.66 -15.38
CA ASP A 129 20.05 29.98 -14.19
C ASP A 129 18.56 30.03 -14.51
N HIS A 130 18.19 30.59 -15.67
CA HIS A 130 16.81 30.55 -16.16
C HIS A 130 16.31 29.12 -16.38
N LEU A 131 17.12 28.27 -17.04
CA LEU A 131 16.78 26.88 -17.28
C LEU A 131 16.72 26.07 -15.98
N ILE A 132 17.62 26.33 -15.03
CA ILE A 132 17.59 25.71 -13.69
C ILE A 132 16.31 26.11 -12.95
N HIS A 133 15.92 27.38 -12.98
CA HIS A 133 14.66 27.82 -12.37
C HIS A 133 13.43 27.20 -13.04
N GLN A 134 13.42 27.10 -14.37
CA GLN A 134 12.31 26.49 -15.10
C GLN A 134 12.21 24.98 -14.83
N ASN A 135 13.34 24.27 -14.78
CA ASN A 135 13.36 22.86 -14.41
C ASN A 135 13.00 22.65 -12.94
N ALA A 136 13.42 23.53 -12.03
CA ALA A 136 13.04 23.46 -10.61
C ALA A 136 11.54 23.60 -10.42
N THR A 137 10.88 24.55 -11.11
CA THR A 137 9.42 24.70 -11.04
C THR A 137 8.69 23.51 -11.65
N LYS A 138 9.20 22.94 -12.74
CA LYS A 138 8.65 21.71 -13.34
C LYS A 138 8.80 20.50 -12.41
N ILE A 139 9.97 20.33 -11.80
CA ILE A 139 10.24 19.25 -10.83
C ILE A 139 9.36 19.39 -9.60
N ASP A 140 9.15 20.59 -9.07
CA ASP A 140 8.27 20.83 -7.91
C ASP A 140 6.80 20.44 -8.22
N ALA A 141 6.32 20.84 -9.40
CA ALA A 141 4.99 20.46 -9.87
C ALA A 141 4.84 18.93 -10.04
N GLU A 142 5.82 18.27 -10.67
CA GLU A 142 5.84 16.82 -10.84
C GLU A 142 5.94 16.10 -9.48
N MET A 143 6.75 16.61 -8.55
CA MET A 143 6.90 16.06 -7.19
C MET A 143 5.60 16.15 -6.39
N LYS A 144 4.84 17.23 -6.54
CA LYS A 144 3.52 17.38 -5.92
C LYS A 144 2.52 16.36 -6.46
N ILE A 145 2.52 16.12 -7.77
CA ILE A 145 1.65 15.09 -8.38
C ILE A 145 2.04 13.70 -7.87
N VAL A 146 3.34 13.37 -7.88
CA VAL A 146 3.83 12.05 -7.44
C VAL A 146 3.54 11.79 -5.96
N SER A 147 3.73 12.79 -5.09
CA SER A 147 3.42 12.64 -3.66
C SER A 147 1.92 12.48 -3.40
N MET A 148 1.06 13.24 -4.09
CA MET A 148 -0.39 13.08 -4.03
C MET A 148 -0.86 11.72 -4.55
N GLN A 149 -0.31 11.25 -5.68
CA GLN A 149 -0.61 9.94 -6.26
C GLN A 149 -0.25 8.81 -5.28
N ARG A 150 0.96 8.84 -4.71
CA ARG A 150 1.44 7.85 -3.73
C ARG A 150 0.57 7.84 -2.46
N GLN A 151 0.16 9.01 -1.98
CA GLN A 151 -0.73 9.11 -0.81
C GLN A 151 -2.14 8.59 -1.14
N GLY A 152 -2.66 8.85 -2.35
CA GLY A 152 -3.94 8.33 -2.82
C GLY A 152 -3.95 6.80 -2.91
N GLU A 153 -2.90 6.20 -3.48
CA GLU A 153 -2.75 4.74 -3.53
C GLU A 153 -2.59 4.11 -2.15
N GLY A 154 -1.84 4.75 -1.26
CA GLY A 154 -1.70 4.33 0.14
C GLY A 154 -3.03 4.32 0.86
N LYS A 155 -3.77 5.44 0.84
CA LYS A 155 -5.10 5.55 1.46
C LYS A 155 -6.10 4.56 0.86
N LYS A 156 -6.07 4.32 -0.46
CA LYS A 156 -6.94 3.32 -1.11
C LYS A 156 -6.65 1.90 -0.60
N LYS A 157 -5.37 1.52 -0.50
CA LYS A 157 -4.95 0.22 0.03
C LYS A 157 -5.32 0.07 1.51
N GLU A 158 -5.12 1.12 2.31
CA GLU A 158 -5.45 1.13 3.73
C GLU A 158 -6.96 0.98 3.96
N ILE A 159 -7.79 1.74 3.24
CA ILE A 159 -9.25 1.61 3.30
C ILE A 159 -9.66 0.19 2.92
N ARG A 160 -9.08 -0.39 1.86
CA ARG A 160 -9.37 -1.76 1.43
C ARG A 160 -9.06 -2.79 2.53
N VAL A 161 -7.86 -2.72 3.11
CA VAL A 161 -7.47 -3.63 4.20
C VAL A 161 -8.39 -3.46 5.41
N LYS A 162 -8.70 -2.21 5.80
CA LYS A 162 -9.64 -1.93 6.90
C LYS A 162 -11.04 -2.49 6.62
N THR A 163 -11.53 -2.40 5.38
CA THR A 163 -12.83 -3.00 5.01
C THR A 163 -12.78 -4.53 5.02
N GLU A 164 -11.69 -5.14 4.55
CA GLU A 164 -11.53 -6.60 4.55
C GLU A 164 -11.50 -7.15 5.99
N VAL A 165 -10.79 -6.50 6.91
CA VAL A 165 -10.75 -6.86 8.34
C VAL A 165 -12.14 -6.76 8.96
N LYS A 166 -12.85 -5.64 8.78
CA LYS A 166 -14.22 -5.47 9.31
C LYS A 166 -15.18 -6.52 8.77
N VAL A 167 -15.07 -6.88 7.49
CA VAL A 167 -15.90 -7.94 6.89
C VAL A 167 -15.56 -9.31 7.48
N ALA A 168 -14.28 -9.60 7.72
CA ALA A 168 -13.85 -10.84 8.37
C ALA A 168 -14.40 -10.94 9.80
N GLU A 169 -14.30 -9.87 10.60
CA GLU A 169 -14.86 -9.81 11.95
C GLU A 169 -16.37 -10.11 11.93
N VAL A 170 -17.14 -9.43 11.09
CA VAL A 170 -18.60 -9.66 10.97
C VAL A 170 -18.92 -11.11 10.55
N LYS A 171 -18.14 -11.69 9.64
CA LYS A 171 -18.33 -13.10 9.24
C LYS A 171 -18.12 -14.07 10.40
N THR A 172 -17.09 -13.85 11.23
CA THR A 172 -16.83 -14.71 12.39
C THR A 172 -17.93 -14.60 13.43
N VAL A 173 -18.38 -13.39 13.75
CA VAL A 173 -19.50 -13.16 14.68
C VAL A 173 -20.78 -13.81 14.15
N LYS A 174 -21.08 -13.65 12.86
CA LYS A 174 -22.25 -14.29 12.23
C LYS A 174 -22.22 -15.82 12.38
N ALA A 175 -21.07 -16.45 12.22
CA ALA A 175 -20.93 -17.90 12.37
C ALA A 175 -21.18 -18.38 13.80
N VAL A 176 -20.70 -17.63 14.81
CA VAL A 176 -20.96 -17.93 16.23
C VAL A 176 -22.43 -17.81 16.54
N VAL A 177 -23.07 -16.71 16.13
CA VAL A 177 -24.51 -16.48 16.38
C VAL A 177 -25.37 -17.57 15.73
N LEU A 178 -25.04 -18.01 14.52
CA LEU A 178 -25.77 -19.08 13.86
C LEU A 178 -25.69 -20.40 14.65
N ARG A 179 -24.50 -20.76 15.15
CA ARG A 179 -24.32 -21.95 15.99
C ARG A 179 -25.08 -21.85 17.32
N GLU A 180 -25.09 -20.68 17.93
CA GLU A 180 -25.84 -20.42 19.16
C GLU A 180 -27.35 -20.65 18.96
N VAL A 181 -27.89 -20.12 17.86
CA VAL A 181 -29.32 -20.30 17.50
C VAL A 181 -29.65 -21.78 17.22
N GLU A 182 -28.76 -22.51 16.56
CA GLU A 182 -28.94 -23.95 16.32
C GLU A 182 -28.94 -24.75 17.64
N LEU A 183 -28.02 -24.43 18.55
CA LEU A 183 -27.93 -25.06 19.86
C LEU A 183 -29.18 -24.78 20.70
N GLN A 184 -29.63 -23.53 20.73
CA GLN A 184 -30.84 -23.13 21.45
C GLN A 184 -32.08 -23.88 20.95
N ARG A 185 -32.24 -24.03 19.62
CA ARG A 185 -33.32 -24.83 19.05
C ARG A 185 -33.23 -26.31 19.42
N ALA A 186 -32.02 -26.86 19.53
CA ALA A 186 -31.85 -28.25 19.96
C ALA A 186 -32.24 -28.45 21.43
N VAL A 187 -31.87 -27.51 22.30
CA VAL A 187 -32.27 -27.49 23.71
C VAL A 187 -33.80 -27.42 23.83
N GLU A 188 -34.45 -26.53 23.09
CA GLU A 188 -35.91 -26.42 23.10
C GLU A 188 -36.60 -27.70 22.63
N ARG A 189 -36.11 -28.34 21.56
CA ARG A 189 -36.63 -29.64 21.11
C ARG A 189 -36.46 -30.75 22.15
N MET A 190 -35.32 -30.80 22.83
CA MET A 190 -35.11 -31.79 23.88
C MET A 190 -36.05 -31.53 25.06
N ASN A 191 -36.21 -30.27 25.46
CA ASN A 191 -37.11 -29.91 26.54
C ASN A 191 -38.56 -30.30 26.24
N THR A 192 -39.06 -30.06 25.02
CA THR A 192 -40.42 -30.48 24.66
C THR A 192 -40.60 -31.99 24.72
N LEU A 193 -39.63 -32.78 24.23
CA LEU A 193 -39.66 -34.24 24.33
C LEU A 193 -39.68 -34.72 25.78
N THR A 194 -38.83 -34.15 26.64
CA THR A 194 -38.81 -34.52 28.06
C THR A 194 -40.14 -34.22 28.76
N ILE A 195 -40.78 -33.09 28.45
CA ILE A 195 -42.09 -32.75 29.01
C ILE A 195 -43.16 -33.74 28.52
N THR A 196 -43.13 -34.11 27.23
CA THR A 196 -44.08 -35.11 26.70
C THR A 196 -43.87 -36.48 27.32
N ASP A 197 -42.62 -36.90 27.54
CA ASP A 197 -42.30 -38.18 28.18
C ASP A 197 -42.76 -38.21 29.63
N ILE A 198 -42.51 -37.13 30.40
CA ILE A 198 -42.98 -36.99 31.78
C ILE A 198 -44.51 -37.07 31.83
N ALA A 199 -45.21 -36.35 30.95
CA ALA A 199 -46.68 -36.37 30.89
C ALA A 199 -47.21 -37.79 30.61
N LYS A 200 -46.57 -38.53 29.69
CA LYS A 200 -46.91 -39.91 29.37
C LYS A 200 -46.70 -40.85 30.56
N ILE A 201 -45.53 -40.79 31.21
CA ILE A 201 -45.21 -41.59 32.40
C ILE A 201 -46.23 -41.32 33.52
N ASN A 202 -46.56 -40.04 33.75
CA ASN A 202 -47.54 -39.67 34.77
C ASN A 202 -48.94 -40.20 34.43
N ALA A 203 -49.36 -40.15 33.17
CA ALA A 203 -50.65 -40.71 32.73
C ALA A 203 -50.71 -42.24 32.94
N GLU A 204 -49.66 -42.96 32.55
CA GLU A 204 -49.57 -44.42 32.74
C GLU A 204 -49.58 -44.80 34.23
N ALA A 205 -48.91 -44.01 35.08
CA ALA A 205 -48.90 -44.22 36.52
C ALA A 205 -50.31 -44.11 37.12
N VAL A 206 -51.08 -43.07 36.76
CA VAL A 206 -52.46 -42.88 37.24
C VAL A 206 -53.40 -43.96 36.70
N GLN A 207 -53.24 -44.41 35.45
CA GLN A 207 -54.15 -45.39 34.83
C GLN A 207 -53.94 -46.82 35.32
N HIS A 208 -52.69 -47.23 35.56
CA HIS A 208 -52.36 -48.64 35.77
C HIS A 208 -51.70 -48.96 37.11
N ARG A 209 -51.15 -47.99 37.83
CA ARG A 209 -50.25 -48.27 38.97
C ARG A 209 -50.63 -47.58 40.27
N LEU A 210 -51.19 -46.39 40.21
CA LEU A 210 -51.63 -45.64 41.38
C LEU A 210 -53.12 -45.88 41.58
N GLN A 211 -53.54 -46.08 42.84
CA GLN A 211 -54.95 -46.06 43.22
C GLN A 211 -55.29 -44.64 43.68
N PRO A 212 -55.90 -43.80 42.83
CA PRO A 212 -56.31 -42.47 43.28
C PRO A 212 -57.49 -42.59 44.23
N GLU A 213 -57.31 -42.17 45.49
CA GLU A 213 -58.41 -42.01 46.43
C GLU A 213 -59.07 -40.65 46.14
N ILE A 214 -60.29 -40.67 45.59
CA ILE A 214 -61.05 -39.46 45.30
C ILE A 214 -61.85 -39.08 46.54
N SER A 215 -61.35 -38.12 47.32
CA SER A 215 -62.14 -37.50 48.39
C SER A 215 -63.03 -36.42 47.78
N ILE A 216 -64.35 -36.65 47.77
CA ILE A 216 -65.34 -35.64 47.36
C ILE A 216 -65.53 -34.67 48.53
N TRP A 217 -64.94 -33.48 48.44
CA TRP A 217 -65.33 -32.37 49.32
C TRP A 217 -66.61 -31.76 48.78
N ASN A 218 -67.74 -32.12 49.39
CA ASN A 218 -69.01 -31.50 49.07
C ASN A 218 -69.00 -30.10 49.68
N THR A 219 -68.71 -29.08 48.87
CA THR A 219 -68.95 -27.69 49.27
C THR A 219 -70.46 -27.45 49.18
N SER A 220 -71.22 -28.02 50.11
CA SER A 220 -72.55 -27.49 50.42
C SER A 220 -72.30 -26.07 50.92
N ASN A 221 -72.52 -25.09 50.04
CA ASN A 221 -72.67 -23.72 50.43
C ASN A 221 -73.84 -23.67 51.42
N GLY A 222 -73.52 -23.70 52.71
CA GLY A 222 -74.46 -23.44 53.79
C GLY A 222 -74.85 -21.97 53.77
N SER A 223 -75.73 -21.61 52.83
CA SER A 223 -76.69 -20.55 53.03
C SER A 223 -78.03 -21.25 53.15
N GLY A 224 -78.60 -21.21 54.35
CA GLY A 224 -79.90 -21.77 54.61
C GLY A 224 -80.96 -21.15 53.71
N ASP A 225 -81.89 -21.98 53.25
CA ASP A 225 -83.30 -21.63 53.30
C ASP A 225 -84.15 -22.89 53.31
N ASN A 226 -85.21 -22.78 54.09
CA ASN A 226 -86.03 -23.84 54.64
C ASN A 226 -87.01 -24.43 53.60
N HIS A 227 -87.27 -25.73 53.72
CA HIS A 227 -88.57 -26.40 53.50
C HIS A 227 -89.36 -26.16 52.21
N ASN A 228 -89.51 -27.20 51.37
CA ASN A 228 -90.71 -28.07 51.34
C ASN A 228 -90.76 -28.96 50.08
N GLY A 229 -91.01 -30.26 50.31
CA GLY A 229 -92.00 -30.99 49.52
C GLY A 229 -91.55 -31.73 48.26
N ALA A 230 -91.70 -33.07 48.35
CA ALA A 230 -91.96 -34.00 47.26
C ALA A 230 -90.79 -34.43 46.34
N ALA A 231 -90.28 -35.63 46.63
CA ALA A 231 -89.79 -36.59 45.63
C ALA A 231 -90.93 -36.94 44.63
N PRO A 232 -90.68 -37.52 43.42
CA PRO A 232 -89.52 -38.33 43.05
C PRO A 232 -88.92 -38.04 41.66
N GLY A 233 -87.64 -38.37 41.47
CA GLY A 233 -86.94 -38.16 40.19
C GLY A 233 -85.47 -38.53 40.26
N GLU A 234 -85.20 -39.72 40.78
CA GLU A 234 -83.88 -40.33 40.90
C GLU A 234 -83.29 -40.69 39.53
N SER A 235 -82.82 -39.70 38.77
CA SER A 235 -81.84 -39.94 37.68
C SER A 235 -81.12 -38.70 37.11
N GLU A 236 -81.36 -37.47 37.59
CA GLU A 236 -80.86 -36.25 36.91
C GLU A 236 -79.66 -35.56 37.58
N VAL A 237 -79.25 -35.99 38.78
CA VAL A 237 -78.20 -35.30 39.56
C VAL A 237 -76.78 -35.71 39.12
N SER A 238 -76.58 -36.92 38.57
CA SER A 238 -75.24 -37.38 38.17
C SER A 238 -74.70 -36.72 36.90
N MET A 239 -75.57 -36.20 36.01
CA MET A 239 -75.12 -35.55 34.77
C MET A 239 -74.71 -34.08 34.95
N LYS A 240 -75.23 -33.37 35.96
CA LYS A 240 -74.86 -31.97 36.23
C LYS A 240 -73.44 -31.83 36.79
N GLU A 241 -72.99 -32.79 37.58
CA GLU A 241 -71.63 -32.79 38.14
C GLU A 241 -70.59 -33.19 37.10
N VAL A 242 -70.90 -34.15 36.21
CA VAL A 242 -70.06 -34.51 35.06
C VAL A 242 -69.96 -33.36 34.05
N ALA A 243 -71.03 -32.56 33.89
CA ALA A 243 -71.01 -31.36 33.06
C ALA A 243 -70.04 -30.30 33.58
N GLY A 244 -69.87 -30.17 34.90
CA GLY A 244 -68.90 -29.25 35.50
C GLY A 244 -67.45 -29.58 35.14
N VAL A 245 -67.09 -30.87 35.12
CA VAL A 245 -65.75 -31.34 34.68
C VAL A 245 -65.57 -31.14 33.17
N TYR A 246 -66.61 -31.38 32.37
CA TYR A 246 -66.62 -31.12 30.93
C TYR A 246 -66.42 -29.63 30.58
N LEU A 247 -66.82 -28.71 31.46
CA LEU A 247 -66.63 -27.27 31.30
C LEU A 247 -65.22 -26.79 31.69
N MET A 248 -64.44 -27.60 32.41
CA MET A 248 -63.05 -27.28 32.79
C MET A 248 -61.99 -27.84 31.84
N LEU A 249 -62.39 -28.76 30.94
CA LEU A 249 -61.52 -29.22 29.87
C LEU A 249 -61.35 -28.11 28.83
N PRO A 250 -60.12 -27.72 28.45
CA PRO A 250 -59.89 -26.87 27.29
C PRO A 250 -60.64 -27.43 26.07
N PRO A 251 -61.11 -26.59 25.13
CA PRO A 251 -62.01 -26.99 24.03
C PRO A 251 -61.31 -27.88 22.98
N LEU A 252 -60.83 -29.05 23.39
CA LEU A 252 -60.24 -30.10 22.56
C LEU A 252 -61.34 -30.93 21.88
N PHE A 253 -62.53 -31.04 22.48
CA PHE A 253 -63.64 -31.80 21.89
C PHE A 253 -64.35 -31.07 20.75
N LYS A 254 -64.44 -29.72 20.80
CA LYS A 254 -64.95 -28.91 19.67
C LYS A 254 -64.02 -29.02 18.46
N THR A 255 -62.72 -28.92 18.69
CA THR A 255 -61.69 -29.01 17.64
C THR A 255 -61.58 -30.39 17.01
N ILE A 256 -61.84 -31.49 17.75
CA ILE A 256 -61.90 -32.84 17.14
C ILE A 256 -63.12 -32.99 16.21
N GLN A 257 -64.29 -32.48 16.59
CA GLN A 257 -65.48 -32.50 15.72
C GLN A 257 -65.28 -31.60 14.49
N GLU A 258 -64.72 -30.40 14.66
CA GLU A 258 -64.40 -29.47 13.57
C GLU A 258 -63.31 -30.01 12.63
N CYS A 259 -62.21 -30.58 13.14
CA CYS A 259 -61.18 -31.23 12.32
C CYS A 259 -61.72 -32.45 11.56
N LYS A 260 -62.67 -33.20 12.13
CA LYS A 260 -63.31 -34.33 11.46
C LYS A 260 -64.27 -33.86 10.35
N GLN A 261 -64.95 -32.72 10.55
CA GLN A 261 -65.79 -32.08 9.54
C GLN A 261 -64.95 -31.51 8.37
N GLU A 262 -63.82 -30.86 8.67
CA GLU A 262 -62.92 -30.27 7.67
C GLU A 262 -62.12 -31.32 6.87
N CYS A 263 -61.68 -32.41 7.52
CA CYS A 263 -61.03 -33.52 6.80
C CYS A 263 -62.00 -34.23 5.83
N SER A 264 -63.29 -34.35 6.18
CA SER A 264 -64.30 -34.95 5.30
C SER A 264 -64.60 -34.11 4.05
N HIS A 265 -64.37 -32.80 4.12
CA HIS A 265 -64.54 -31.88 2.98
C HIS A 265 -63.31 -31.83 2.04
N CYS A 266 -62.10 -32.13 2.55
CA CYS A 266 -60.86 -32.10 1.76
C CYS A 266 -60.47 -33.43 1.10
N LEU A 267 -60.90 -34.56 1.68
CA LEU A 267 -60.66 -35.90 1.13
C LEU A 267 -62.02 -36.55 0.89
N GLY A 268 -62.49 -36.60 -0.35
CA GLY A 268 -63.80 -37.13 -0.74
C GLY A 268 -63.99 -38.61 -0.39
N TRP A 269 -64.24 -38.89 0.88
CA TRP A 269 -64.57 -40.20 1.43
C TRP A 269 -65.97 -40.10 2.04
N LYS A 270 -66.95 -40.61 1.29
CA LYS A 270 -68.27 -40.92 1.86
C LYS A 270 -68.19 -42.26 2.61
N PRO A 271 -69.00 -42.42 3.67
CA PRO A 271 -68.96 -43.58 4.57
C PRO A 271 -69.16 -44.91 3.85
#